data_AF-A0A0G3HFJ0-F1
#
_entry.id   AF-A0A0G3HFJ0-F1
#
_cell.length_a   1.000
_cell.length_b   1.000
_cell.length_c   1.000
_cell.angle_alpha   90.00
_cell.angle_beta   90.00
_cell.angle_gamma   90.00
#
_symmetry.space_group_name_H-M   'P 1'
#
loop_
_entity.id
_entity.type
_entity.pdbx_description
1 polymer ?
#
loop_
_entity_poly.entity_id
_entity_poly.type
_entity_poly.pdbx_seq_one_letter_code
_entity_poly.pdbx_strand_id
1 'polypeptide(L)'
;MFLPGRPTDSTSAVHNLLKETTPVAGFRPDIRRMRTTWIVGHIYAEIPATALTEAAGLSSLKHFERWTNNVPGHTALEVRQWLRRRPDGTTGARLSVVK
;
A
#
# COMPACT_ATOMS: atom_id res chain seq x y z
N MET A 1 1.21 -26.60 -2.78
CA MET A 1 1.84 -26.03 -3.98
C MET A 1 0.94 -24.93 -4.50
N PHE A 2 1.45 -23.70 -4.65
CA PHE A 2 0.70 -22.61 -5.28
C PHE A 2 0.62 -22.85 -6.78
N LEU A 3 -0.58 -22.86 -7.34
CA LEU A 3 -0.82 -22.95 -8.78
C LEU A 3 -1.52 -21.66 -9.22
N PRO A 4 -1.00 -20.93 -10.22
CA PRO A 4 -1.64 -19.71 -10.69
C PRO A 4 -3.07 -19.99 -11.17
N GLY A 5 -4.02 -19.15 -10.76
CA GLY A 5 -5.45 -19.27 -11.11
C GLY A 5 -6.29 -20.13 -10.17
N ARG A 6 -5.70 -20.82 -9.18
CA ARG A 6 -6.47 -21.53 -8.15
C ARG A 6 -6.59 -20.66 -6.89
N PRO A 7 -7.82 -20.31 -6.45
CA PRO A 7 -7.99 -19.66 -5.17
C PRO A 7 -7.55 -20.63 -4.06
N THR A 8 -6.47 -20.28 -3.38
CA THR A 8 -5.96 -21.02 -2.21
C THR A 8 -6.16 -20.13 -1.00
N ASP A 9 -7.21 -20.41 -0.23
CA ASP A 9 -7.55 -19.65 0.98
C ASP A 9 -6.88 -20.23 2.24
N SER A 10 -5.73 -20.91 2.06
CA SER A 10 -5.08 -21.66 3.14
C SER A 10 -3.80 -20.99 3.65
N THR A 11 -3.80 -20.68 4.95
CA THR A 11 -2.62 -20.30 5.74
C THR A 11 -1.44 -21.24 5.50
N SER A 12 -1.70 -22.54 5.31
CA SER A 12 -0.69 -23.55 5.05
C SER A 12 0.04 -23.35 3.72
N ALA A 13 -0.63 -22.85 2.68
CA ALA A 13 0.01 -22.56 1.41
C ALA A 13 1.03 -21.43 1.60
N VAL A 14 0.61 -20.31 2.19
CA VAL A 14 1.49 -19.14 2.46
C VAL A 14 2.70 -19.55 3.30
N HIS A 15 2.48 -20.33 4.36
CA HIS A 15 3.56 -20.86 5.19
C HIS A 15 4.56 -21.70 4.39
N ASN A 16 4.08 -22.59 3.53
CA ASN A 16 4.96 -23.45 2.71
C ASN A 16 5.77 -22.65 1.70
N LEU A 17 5.16 -21.67 1.02
CA LEU A 17 5.90 -20.78 0.12
C LEU A 17 6.99 -20.02 0.86
N LEU A 18 6.65 -19.43 2.01
CA LEU A 18 7.62 -18.65 2.78
C LEU A 18 8.76 -19.53 3.31
N LYS A 19 8.48 -20.78 3.66
CA LYS A 19 9.51 -21.76 4.03
C LYS A 19 10.43 -22.09 2.85
N GLU A 20 9.90 -22.15 1.63
CA GLU A 20 10.67 -22.44 0.40
C GLU A 20 11.48 -21.23 -0.09
N THR A 21 10.95 -20.01 0.05
CA THR A 21 11.56 -18.80 -0.51
C THR A 21 12.44 -18.02 0.46
N THR A 22 12.40 -18.33 1.76
CA THR A 22 13.14 -17.58 2.80
C THR A 22 14.34 -18.39 3.31
N PRO A 23 15.59 -17.99 3.01
CA PRO A 23 16.79 -18.77 3.34
C PRO A 23 17.22 -18.68 4.83
N VAL A 24 16.29 -18.39 5.74
CA VAL A 24 16.60 -18.14 7.15
C VAL A 24 16.18 -19.34 8.00
N ALA A 25 17.16 -20.03 8.59
CA ALA A 25 16.91 -21.15 9.50
C ALA A 25 16.07 -20.69 10.71
N GLY A 26 15.00 -21.42 11.01
CA GLY A 26 14.11 -21.11 12.13
C GLY A 26 13.07 -20.00 11.88
N PHE A 27 12.97 -19.48 10.65
CA PHE A 27 11.92 -18.52 10.30
C PHE A 27 10.52 -19.15 10.43
N ARG A 28 9.69 -18.59 11.31
CA ARG A 28 8.26 -18.93 11.41
C ARG A 28 7.44 -17.74 10.92
N PRO A 29 6.81 -17.82 9.74
CA PRO A 29 6.01 -16.73 9.23
C PRO A 29 4.74 -16.56 10.06
N ASP A 30 4.58 -15.37 10.65
CA ASP A 30 3.33 -14.97 11.30
C ASP A 30 2.53 -14.12 10.31
N ILE A 31 1.44 -14.70 9.78
CA ILE A 31 0.57 -14.05 8.80
C ILE A 31 -0.03 -12.75 9.34
N ARG A 32 -0.34 -12.67 10.64
CA ARG A 32 -0.85 -11.42 11.23
C ARG A 32 0.20 -10.33 11.15
N ARG A 33 1.45 -10.65 11.50
CA ARG A 33 2.56 -9.69 11.38
C ARG A 33 2.81 -9.29 9.93
N MET A 34 2.77 -10.23 9.00
CA MET A 34 2.91 -9.91 7.57
C MET A 34 1.83 -8.96 7.08
N ARG A 35 0.56 -9.19 7.46
CA ARG A 35 -0.54 -8.29 7.12
C ARG A 35 -0.33 -6.91 7.72
N THR A 36 0.06 -6.82 9.00
CA THR A 36 0.39 -5.56 9.66
C THR A 36 1.52 -4.83 8.91
N THR A 37 2.60 -5.53 8.54
CA THR A 37 3.71 -4.96 7.77
C THR A 37 3.25 -4.44 6.41
N TRP A 38 2.41 -5.19 5.70
CA TRP A 38 1.86 -4.78 4.41
C TRP A 38 0.98 -3.51 4.52
N ILE A 39 0.08 -3.46 5.52
CA ILE A 39 -0.76 -2.28 5.79
C ILE A 39 0.11 -1.07 6.12
N VAL A 40 1.06 -1.22 7.04
CA VAL A 40 1.95 -0.12 7.45
C VAL A 40 2.80 0.38 6.28
N GLY A 41 3.28 -0.51 5.41
CA GLY A 41 3.98 -0.13 4.19
C GLY A 41 3.11 0.74 3.26
N HIS A 42 1.83 0.39 3.11
CA HIS A 42 0.89 1.17 2.29
C HIS A 42 0.50 2.51 2.94
N ILE A 43 0.48 2.59 4.28
CA ILE A 43 0.31 3.85 5.00
C ILE A 43 1.48 4.79 4.67
N TYR A 44 2.72 4.32 4.73
CA TYR A 44 3.89 5.13 4.39
C TYR A 44 4.03 5.44 2.90
N ALA A 45 3.45 4.61 2.03
CA ALA A 45 3.31 4.91 0.60
C ALA A 45 2.13 5.86 0.29
N GLU A 46 1.47 6.36 1.33
CA GLU A 46 0.38 7.34 1.25
C GLU A 46 -0.81 6.88 0.40
N ILE A 47 -1.07 5.57 0.42
CA ILE A 47 -2.25 5.01 -0.23
C ILE A 47 -3.50 5.54 0.48
N PRO A 48 -4.52 6.02 -0.26
CA PRO A 48 -5.75 6.53 0.33
C PRO A 48 -6.37 5.55 1.33
N ALA A 49 -6.73 6.07 2.51
CA ALA A 49 -7.21 5.24 3.63
C ALA A 49 -8.42 4.38 3.25
N THR A 50 -9.34 4.90 2.43
CA THR A 50 -10.52 4.18 1.96
C THR A 50 -10.17 2.95 1.13
N ALA A 51 -9.30 3.12 0.13
CA ALA A 51 -8.82 2.03 -0.71
C ALA A 51 -8.03 0.99 0.10
N LEU A 52 -7.21 1.45 1.05
CA LEU A 52 -6.46 0.56 1.93
C LEU A 52 -7.37 -0.22 2.87
N THR A 53 -8.40 0.40 3.45
CA THR A 53 -9.37 -0.31 4.32
C THR A 53 -10.16 -1.36 3.56
N GLU A 54 -10.55 -1.08 2.32
CA GLU A 54 -11.25 -2.04 1.46
C GLU A 54 -10.37 -3.24 1.14
N ALA A 55 -9.16 -2.99 0.62
CA ALA A 55 -8.21 -4.06 0.29
C ALA A 55 -7.79 -4.88 1.52
N ALA A 56 -7.67 -4.21 2.66
CA ALA A 56 -7.36 -4.85 3.93
C ALA A 56 -8.59 -5.45 4.62
N GLY A 57 -9.81 -5.38 4.07
CA GLY A 57 -11.03 -5.88 4.73
C GLY A 57 -11.24 -5.34 6.14
N LEU A 58 -10.89 -4.07 6.38
CA LEU A 58 -11.03 -3.37 7.66
C LEU A 58 -12.13 -2.33 7.57
N SER A 59 -12.81 -2.06 8.69
CA SER A 59 -13.78 -0.95 8.78
C SER A 59 -13.11 0.41 8.93
N SER A 60 -11.89 0.45 9.48
CA SER A 60 -11.12 1.69 9.67
C SER A 60 -9.65 1.40 9.96
N LEU A 61 -8.79 2.42 9.84
CA LEU A 61 -7.38 2.38 10.21
C LEU A 61 -7.11 2.84 11.64
N LYS A 62 -8.11 2.93 12.52
CA LYS A 62 -7.94 3.42 13.91
C LYS A 62 -6.86 2.66 14.68
N HIS A 63 -6.79 1.34 14.50
CA HIS A 63 -5.75 0.50 15.11
C HIS A 63 -4.33 0.87 14.65
N PHE A 64 -4.21 1.56 13.51
CA PHE A 64 -2.97 1.98 12.89
C PHE A 64 -2.68 3.48 13.05
N GLU A 65 -3.41 4.20 13.93
CA GLU A 65 -3.25 5.64 14.15
C GLU A 65 -1.80 6.06 14.45
N ARG A 66 -1.09 5.20 15.19
CA ARG A 66 0.34 5.40 15.46
C ARG A 66 1.16 5.58 14.18
N TRP A 67 0.84 4.88 13.09
CA TRP A 67 1.57 5.00 11.83
C TRP A 67 1.00 6.08 10.94
N THR A 68 -0.32 6.24 10.88
CA THR A 68 -0.95 7.30 10.05
C THR A 68 -0.56 8.70 10.51
N ASN A 69 -0.38 8.91 11.82
CA ASN A 69 0.03 10.20 12.37
C ASN A 69 1.51 10.51 12.12
N ASN A 70 2.32 9.51 11.76
CA ASN A 70 3.75 9.64 11.50
C ASN A 70 4.08 9.77 10.01
N VAL A 71 3.08 9.72 9.13
CA VAL A 71 3.28 10.03 7.71
C VAL A 71 3.46 11.55 7.60
N PRO A 72 4.57 12.03 7.03
CA PRO A 72 4.75 13.45 6.75
C PRO A 72 3.60 13.91 5.85
N GLY A 73 2.64 14.65 6.41
CA GLY A 73 1.48 15.07 5.62
C GLY A 73 1.92 15.95 4.45
N HIS A 74 1.46 15.64 3.24
CA HIS A 74 1.57 16.59 2.14
C HIS A 74 0.64 17.78 2.37
N THR A 75 1.15 18.96 2.06
CA THR A 75 0.33 20.16 2.06
C THR A 75 -0.77 20.04 1.00
N ALA A 76 -1.93 20.66 1.25
CA ALA A 76 -3.01 20.71 0.27
C ALA A 76 -2.58 21.36 -1.06
N LEU A 77 -1.47 22.10 -1.08
CA LEU A 77 -0.86 22.66 -2.28
C LEU A 77 -0.13 21.58 -3.09
N GLU A 78 0.71 20.76 -2.45
CA GLU A 78 1.45 19.66 -3.10
C GLU A 78 0.50 18.64 -3.73
N VAL A 79 -0.53 18.21 -2.98
CA VAL A 79 -1.53 17.27 -3.49
C VAL A 79 -2.27 17.86 -4.69
N ARG A 80 -2.65 19.16 -4.62
CA ARG A 80 -3.28 19.85 -5.75
C ARG A 80 -2.35 19.95 -6.97
N GLN A 81 -1.04 20.12 -6.76
CA GLN A 81 -0.08 20.14 -7.86
C GLN A 81 0.05 18.75 -8.51
N TRP A 82 0.01 17.67 -7.74
CA TRP A 82 0.05 16.31 -8.26
C TRP A 82 -1.21 15.97 -9.07
N LEU A 83 -2.39 16.34 -8.57
CA LEU A 83 -3.66 16.13 -9.28
C LEU A 83 -3.80 17.03 -10.53
N ARG A 84 -3.06 18.14 -10.60
CA ARG A 84 -2.99 19.00 -11.79
C ARG A 84 -2.00 18.49 -12.83
N ARG A 85 -1.04 17.62 -12.48
CA ARG A 85 -0.22 16.96 -13.49
C ARG A 85 -1.09 15.94 -14.21
N ARG A 86 -1.22 16.12 -15.52
CA ARG A 86 -1.80 15.09 -16.38
C ARG A 86 -0.92 13.84 -16.34
N PRO A 87 -1.50 12.65 -16.52
CA PRO A 87 -0.75 11.38 -16.54
C PRO A 87 0.25 11.27 -17.71
N ASP A 88 0.29 12.26 -18.62
CA ASP A 88 1.23 12.35 -19.73
C ASP A 88 2.59 12.97 -19.38
N GLY A 89 2.78 13.45 -18.13
CA GLY A 89 4.04 14.03 -17.67
C GLY A 89 4.39 15.39 -18.27
N THR A 90 3.51 16.00 -19.07
CA THR A 90 3.75 17.35 -19.59
C THR A 90 3.32 18.42 -18.58
N THR A 91 4.31 19.17 -18.08
CA THR A 91 4.09 20.42 -17.35
C THR A 91 3.28 21.34 -18.25
N GLY A 92 1.99 21.52 -17.94
CA GLY A 92 1.07 22.34 -18.71
C GLY A 92 1.64 23.73 -18.91
N ALA A 93 2.19 23.97 -20.11
CA ALA A 93 2.65 25.27 -20.53
C ALA A 93 1.45 26.23 -20.46
N ARG A 94 1.67 27.29 -19.70
CA ARG A 94 0.80 28.44 -19.52
C ARG A 94 0.43 28.98 -20.90
N LEU A 95 -0.82 28.81 -21.33
CA LEU A 95 -1.35 29.58 -22.47
C LEU A 95 -1.50 31.03 -22.00
N SER A 96 -0.46 31.83 -22.19
CA SER A 96 -0.58 33.28 -22.22
C SER A 96 -1.31 33.65 -23.51
N VAL A 97 -2.58 34.02 -23.38
CA VAL A 97 -3.31 34.74 -24.43
C VAL A 97 -2.64 36.11 -24.56
N VAL A 98 -1.84 36.29 -25.62
CA VAL A 98 -1.46 37.61 -26.10
C VAL A 98 -2.58 38.09 -27.02
N LYS A 99 -3.08 39.29 -26.72
CA LYS A 99 -4.16 39.98 -27.41
C LYS A 99 -3.72 40.54 -28.75
#